data_AF-A0A7S2JTY8-F1
#
_entry.id   AF-A0A7S2JTY8-F1
#
_cell.length_a   1.000
_cell.length_b   1.000
_cell.length_c   1.000
_cell.angle_alpha   90.00
_cell.angle_beta   90.00
_cell.angle_gamma   90.00
#
_symmetry.space_group_name_H-M   'P 1'
#
loop_
_entity.id
_entity.type
_entity.pdbx_description
1 polymer ?
#
loop_
_entity_poly.entity_id
_entity_poly.type
_entity_poly.pdbx_seq_one_letter_code
_entity_poly.pdbx_strand_id
1 'polypeptide(L)'
;FAIFAYGLALLFLCIHMIQMLKVNKGLGVLIIMLGAMFPQIGMWSLVSLTITVGFALFYTVVMPANVAFGEEVRWPFYQIFWGLLGDFDLSLLSTYNPPYVNDPNATLVPILAYVYLFVATVVLINLLIAQMSSIYTQVEERSTEFWTFSFVSSTVLEAKDS
;
A
#
# COMPACT_ATOMS: atom_id res chain seq x y z
N PHE A 1 22.82 12.63 12.85
CA PHE A 1 22.29 11.70 13.87
C PHE A 1 21.14 12.32 14.67
N ALA A 2 21.30 13.51 15.26
CA ALA A 2 20.24 14.18 16.03
C ALA A 2 18.93 14.41 15.25
N ILE A 3 19.00 14.86 13.99
CA ILE A 3 17.80 15.10 13.15
C ILE A 3 16.99 13.81 12.92
N PHE A 4 17.67 12.70 12.64
CA PHE A 4 17.01 11.39 12.49
C PHE A 4 16.34 10.94 13.79
N ALA A 5 17.02 11.13 14.94
CA ALA A 5 16.44 10.80 16.24
C ALA A 5 15.22 11.67 16.59
N TYR A 6 15.27 12.98 16.32
CA TYR A 6 14.11 13.87 16.49
C TYR A 6 12.94 13.47 15.58
N GLY A 7 13.21 13.11 14.33
CA GLY A 7 12.18 12.61 13.41
C GLY A 7 11.52 11.32 13.92
N LEU A 8 12.31 10.38 14.43
CA LEU A 8 11.81 9.12 14.98
C LEU A 8 10.99 9.35 16.27
N ALA A 9 11.41 10.29 17.12
CA ALA A 9 10.65 10.70 18.29
C ALA A 9 9.29 11.32 17.92
N LEU A 10 9.24 12.14 16.88
CA LEU A 10 7.98 12.71 16.37
C LEU A 10 7.05 11.63 15.80
N LEU A 11 7.58 10.62 15.09
CA LEU A 11 6.79 9.48 14.61
C LEU A 11 6.20 8.69 15.78
N PHE A 12 7.00 8.40 16.81
CA PHE A 12 6.53 7.70 17.99
C PHE A 12 5.43 8.49 18.72
N LEU A 13 5.61 9.81 18.85
CA LEU A 13 4.61 10.70 19.43
C LEU A 13 3.30 10.71 18.62
N CYS A 14 3.36 10.68 17.29
CA CYS A 14 2.18 10.58 16.43
C CYS A 14 1.43 9.25 16.63
N ILE A 15 2.15 8.12 16.68
CA ILE A 15 1.55 6.80 16.97
C ILE A 15 0.89 6.82 18.35
N HIS A 16 1.54 7.44 19.33
CA HIS A 16 1.00 7.56 20.67
C HIS A 16 -0.26 8.44 20.71
N MET A 17 -0.33 9.53 19.93
CA MET A 17 -1.56 10.31 19.80
C MET A 17 -2.71 9.46 19.25
N ILE A 18 -2.47 8.60 18.26
CA ILE A 18 -3.49 7.68 17.74
C ILE A 18 -4.02 6.75 18.84
N GLN A 19 -3.20 6.36 19.82
CA GLN A 19 -3.67 5.57 20.97
C GLN A 19 -4.61 6.36 21.87
N MET A 20 -4.36 7.65 22.09
CA MET A 20 -5.24 8.54 22.85
C MET A 20 -6.60 8.74 22.16
N LEU A 21 -6.65 8.70 20.82
CA LEU A 21 -7.92 8.77 20.07
C LEU A 21 -8.85 7.59 20.36
N LYS A 22 -8.34 6.45 20.88
CA LYS A 22 -9.17 5.30 21.25
C LYS A 22 -10.15 5.59 22.41
N VAL A 23 -9.92 6.66 23.16
CA VAL A 23 -10.79 7.09 24.27
C VAL A 23 -12.17 7.54 23.76
N ASN A 24 -12.24 8.09 22.54
CA ASN A 24 -13.53 8.46 21.94
C ASN A 24 -14.21 7.23 21.32
N LYS A 25 -15.48 6.98 21.69
CA LYS A 25 -16.30 5.85 21.21
C LYS A 25 -16.27 5.69 19.69
N GLY A 26 -16.43 6.77 18.94
CA GLY A 26 -16.47 6.71 17.47
C GLY A 26 -15.10 6.39 16.85
N LEU A 27 -14.03 6.99 17.38
CA LEU A 27 -12.68 6.84 16.81
C LEU A 27 -11.99 5.54 17.28
N GLY A 28 -12.28 5.08 18.49
CA GLY A 28 -11.75 3.83 19.04
C GLY A 28 -12.21 2.60 18.25
N VAL A 29 -13.50 2.51 17.92
CA VAL A 29 -14.02 1.41 17.10
C VAL A 29 -13.36 1.43 15.71
N LEU A 30 -13.20 2.61 15.09
CA LEU A 30 -12.53 2.75 13.80
C LEU A 30 -11.06 2.27 13.83
N ILE A 31 -10.31 2.62 14.87
CA ILE A 31 -8.90 2.20 15.02
C ILE A 31 -8.79 0.68 15.24
N ILE A 32 -9.73 0.09 16.00
CA ILE A 32 -9.77 -1.37 16.21
C ILE A 32 -10.10 -2.08 14.91
N MET A 33 -11.10 -1.59 14.15
CA MET A 33 -11.47 -2.15 12.85
C MET A 33 -10.30 -2.08 11.86
N LEU A 34 -9.62 -0.94 11.78
CA LEU A 34 -8.44 -0.74 10.93
C LEU A 34 -7.31 -1.72 11.30
N GLY A 35 -7.09 -1.95 12.60
CA GLY A 35 -6.12 -2.93 13.08
C GLY A 35 -6.47 -4.37 12.69
N ALA A 36 -7.73 -4.75 12.73
CA ALA A 36 -8.17 -6.11 12.39
C ALA A 36 -8.07 -6.43 10.88
N MET A 37 -8.06 -5.40 10.03
CA MET A 37 -7.94 -5.56 8.58
C MET A 37 -6.49 -5.73 8.09
N PHE A 38 -5.49 -5.36 8.89
CA PHE A 38 -4.07 -5.42 8.51
C PHE A 38 -3.61 -6.79 7.96
N PRO A 39 -4.00 -7.95 8.54
CA PRO A 39 -3.60 -9.25 8.02
C PRO A 39 -4.03 -9.48 6.56
N GLN A 40 -5.16 -8.89 6.15
CA GLN A 40 -5.67 -9.04 4.78
C GLN A 40 -4.90 -8.21 3.79
N ILE A 41 -4.55 -6.99 4.19
CA ILE A 41 -3.62 -6.14 3.43
C ILE A 41 -2.30 -6.89 3.24
N GLY A 42 -1.83 -7.64 4.25
CA GLY A 42 -0.65 -8.50 4.15
C GLY A 42 -0.78 -9.61 3.10
N MET A 43 -1.90 -10.34 3.10
CA MET A 43 -2.15 -11.42 2.11
C MET A 43 -2.28 -10.86 0.69
N TRP A 44 -3.05 -9.78 0.51
CA TRP A 44 -3.18 -9.08 -0.76
C TRP A 44 -1.83 -8.53 -1.24
N SER A 45 -1.04 -7.95 -0.33
CA SER A 45 0.29 -7.43 -0.62
C SER A 45 1.20 -8.52 -1.19
N LEU A 46 1.18 -9.73 -0.63
CA LEU A 46 1.95 -10.87 -1.13
C LEU A 46 1.56 -11.24 -2.58
N VAL A 47 0.26 -11.28 -2.87
CA VAL A 47 -0.23 -11.53 -4.25
C VAL A 47 0.20 -10.42 -5.21
N SER A 48 0.03 -9.16 -4.80
CA SER A 48 0.41 -7.99 -5.61
C SER A 48 1.92 -7.94 -5.88
N LEU A 49 2.73 -8.30 -4.89
CA LEU A 49 4.18 -8.33 -4.98
C LEU A 49 4.64 -9.44 -5.93
N THR A 50 4.00 -10.61 -5.87
CA THR A 50 4.29 -11.73 -6.78
C THR A 50 4.07 -11.33 -8.24
N ILE A 51 2.95 -10.67 -8.54
CA ILE A 51 2.65 -10.17 -9.89
C ILE A 51 3.67 -9.09 -10.29
N THR A 52 3.94 -8.15 -9.39
CA THR A 52 4.87 -7.02 -9.62
C THR A 52 6.29 -7.52 -9.91
N VAL A 53 6.79 -8.50 -9.16
CA VAL A 53 8.10 -9.12 -9.41
C VAL A 53 8.13 -9.83 -10.77
N GLY A 54 7.06 -10.54 -11.15
CA GLY A 54 6.98 -11.19 -12.45
C GLY A 54 7.09 -10.19 -13.62
N PHE A 55 6.35 -9.08 -13.54
CA PHE A 55 6.48 -8.01 -14.53
C PHE A 55 7.85 -7.33 -14.46
N ALA A 56 8.39 -7.07 -13.27
CA ALA A 56 9.70 -6.43 -13.12
C ALA A 56 10.83 -7.25 -13.76
N LEU A 57 10.84 -8.57 -13.57
CA LEU A 57 11.79 -9.44 -14.24
C LEU A 57 11.62 -9.41 -15.76
N PHE A 58 10.38 -9.45 -16.26
CA PHE A 58 10.12 -9.30 -17.70
C PHE A 58 10.67 -7.99 -18.26
N TYR A 59 10.39 -6.86 -17.59
CA TYR A 59 10.93 -5.56 -17.99
C TYR A 59 12.45 -5.56 -18.01
N THR A 60 13.12 -6.08 -16.98
CA THR A 60 14.60 -6.10 -16.94
C THR A 60 15.24 -6.87 -18.10
N VAL A 61 14.52 -7.80 -18.73
CA VAL A 61 15.01 -8.57 -19.88
C VAL A 61 14.72 -7.86 -21.20
N VAL A 62 13.52 -7.31 -21.37
CA VAL A 62 13.09 -6.67 -22.62
C VAL A 62 13.64 -5.26 -22.77
N MET A 63 13.92 -4.62 -21.64
CA MET A 63 14.63 -3.37 -21.55
C MET A 63 16.08 -3.67 -21.14
N PRO A 64 17.01 -3.85 -22.09
CA PRO A 64 18.43 -3.93 -21.77
C PRO A 64 18.93 -2.55 -21.37
N ALA A 65 19.42 -2.45 -20.14
CA ALA A 65 19.85 -1.20 -19.52
C ALA A 65 20.97 -0.55 -20.33
N ASN A 66 20.60 0.36 -21.23
CA ASN A 66 21.50 1.41 -21.66
C ASN A 66 21.52 2.46 -20.55
N VAL A 67 22.02 2.05 -19.38
CA VAL A 67 22.31 2.94 -18.26
C VAL A 67 23.45 3.83 -18.69
N ALA A 68 23.11 4.95 -19.33
CA ALA A 68 24.04 6.05 -19.46
C ALA A 68 24.49 6.42 -18.04
N PHE A 69 25.78 6.26 -17.75
CA PHE A 69 26.39 6.64 -16.48
C PHE A 69 26.07 8.11 -16.19
N GLY A 70 25.14 8.37 -15.26
CA GLY A 70 24.78 9.73 -14.84
C GLY A 70 23.29 10.00 -14.65
N GLU A 71 22.39 9.16 -15.18
CA GLU A 71 20.95 9.32 -14.91
C GLU A 71 20.52 8.57 -13.64
N GLU A 72 19.52 9.10 -12.93
CA GLU A 72 18.97 8.49 -11.72
C GLU A 72 18.56 7.04 -12.03
N VAL A 73 19.34 6.08 -11.54
CA VAL A 73 19.07 4.65 -11.69
C VAL A 73 17.82 4.31 -10.88
N ARG A 74 16.63 4.63 -11.41
CA ARG A 74 15.36 4.09 -10.93
C ARG A 74 15.31 2.63 -11.38
N TRP A 75 15.57 1.74 -10.44
CA TRP A 75 15.46 0.31 -10.64
C TRP A 75 14.09 -0.02 -11.25
N PRO A 76 14.00 -0.90 -12.26
CA PRO A 76 12.72 -1.26 -12.89
C PRO A 76 11.67 -1.70 -11.87
N PHE A 77 12.11 -2.36 -10.78
CA PHE A 77 11.26 -2.74 -9.66
C PHE A 77 10.59 -1.55 -8.97
N TYR A 78 11.31 -0.45 -8.76
CA TYR A 78 10.79 0.74 -8.08
C TYR A 78 9.66 1.37 -8.89
N GLN A 79 9.85 1.58 -10.19
CA GLN A 79 8.83 2.17 -11.06
C GLN A 79 7.56 1.31 -11.16
N ILE A 80 7.71 -0.02 -11.21
CA ILE A 80 6.57 -0.92 -11.30
C ILE A 80 5.81 -0.97 -9.97
N PHE A 81 6.53 -0.96 -8.84
CA PHE A 81 5.91 -0.87 -7.51
C PHE A 81 5.11 0.44 -7.35
N TRP A 82 5.66 1.59 -7.74
CA TRP A 82 4.94 2.87 -7.70
C TRP A 82 3.80 2.93 -8.72
N GLY A 83 3.93 2.22 -9.84
CA GLY A 83 2.85 2.03 -10.80
C GLY A 83 1.61 1.35 -10.23
N LEU A 84 1.74 0.48 -9.23
CA LEU A 84 0.59 -0.09 -8.50
C LEU A 84 -0.27 1.01 -7.84
N LEU A 85 0.37 2.09 -7.39
CA LEU A 85 -0.28 3.23 -6.73
C LEU A 85 -0.68 4.33 -7.74
N GLY A 86 -0.51 4.08 -9.04
CA GLY A 86 -0.85 5.02 -10.11
C GLY A 86 0.28 5.99 -10.48
N ASP A 87 1.45 5.90 -9.85
CA ASP A 87 2.62 6.73 -10.16
C ASP A 87 3.53 6.02 -11.19
N PHE A 88 2.96 5.76 -12.37
CA PHE A 88 3.70 5.16 -13.48
C PHE A 88 4.06 6.21 -14.52
N ASP A 89 5.36 6.51 -14.60
CA ASP A 89 5.86 7.48 -15.56
C ASP A 89 6.08 6.84 -16.94
N LEU A 90 5.13 7.06 -17.84
CA LEU A 90 5.18 6.60 -19.24
C LEU A 90 6.27 7.32 -20.05
N SER A 91 6.68 8.51 -19.63
CA SER A 91 7.71 9.27 -20.35
C SER A 91 9.07 8.58 -20.25
N LEU A 92 9.39 7.99 -19.09
CA LEU A 92 10.60 7.17 -18.90
C LEU A 92 10.63 5.95 -19.82
N LEU A 93 9.47 5.36 -20.10
CA LEU A 93 9.36 4.21 -21.00
C LEU A 93 9.77 4.60 -22.43
N SER A 94 9.37 5.80 -22.87
CA SER A 94 9.72 6.35 -24.18
C SER A 94 11.17 6.80 -24.28
N THR A 95 11.78 7.22 -23.17
CA THR A 95 13.22 7.53 -23.09
C THR A 95 14.07 6.27 -23.19
N TYR A 96 13.62 5.19 -22.55
CA TYR A 96 14.36 3.93 -22.51
C TYR A 96 14.27 3.15 -23.82
N ASN A 97 13.10 3.18 -24.47
CA ASN A 97 12.88 2.56 -25.77
C ASN A 97 12.45 3.62 -26.79
N PRO A 98 13.36 4.49 -27.24
CA PRO A 98 13.05 5.49 -28.24
C PRO A 98 12.49 4.79 -29.48
N PRO A 99 11.41 5.30 -30.10
CA PRO A 99 10.77 4.67 -31.24
C PRO A 99 11.68 4.75 -32.47
N TYR A 100 12.68 3.87 -32.54
CA TYR A 100 13.39 3.57 -33.77
C TYR A 100 12.45 2.75 -34.66
N VAL A 101 12.42 3.08 -35.94
CA VAL A 101 11.37 2.70 -36.91
C VAL A 101 11.20 1.18 -37.13
N ASN A 102 11.97 0.29 -36.50
CA ASN A 102 11.89 -1.16 -36.73
C ASN A 102 12.11 -2.07 -35.50
N ASP A 103 11.98 -1.60 -34.25
CA ASP A 103 12.08 -2.48 -33.07
C ASP A 103 10.68 -2.92 -32.58
N PRO A 104 10.31 -4.22 -32.66
CA PRO A 104 9.06 -4.74 -32.10
C PRO A 104 8.87 -4.40 -30.61
N ASN A 105 9.97 -4.26 -29.87
CA ASN A 105 9.96 -3.94 -28.44
C ASN A 105 9.41 -2.53 -28.19
N ALA A 106 9.60 -1.58 -29.12
CA ALA A 106 9.14 -0.19 -28.97
C ALA A 106 7.62 -0.08 -28.85
N THR A 107 6.88 -1.03 -29.46
CA THR A 107 5.42 -1.13 -29.34
C THR A 107 4.97 -2.11 -28.27
N LEU A 108 5.66 -3.23 -28.07
CA LEU A 108 5.22 -4.29 -27.17
C LEU A 108 5.32 -3.88 -25.70
N VAL A 109 6.40 -3.20 -25.34
CA VAL A 109 6.70 -2.77 -23.97
C VAL A 109 5.65 -1.81 -23.40
N PRO A 110 5.25 -0.70 -24.07
CA PRO A 110 4.17 0.16 -23.58
C PRO A 110 2.82 -0.54 -23.51
N ILE A 111 2.50 -1.44 -24.45
CA ILE A 111 1.25 -2.23 -24.40
C ILE A 111 1.21 -3.08 -23.13
N LEU A 112 2.29 -3.79 -22.81
CA LEU A 112 2.38 -4.58 -21.58
C LEU A 112 2.33 -3.71 -20.33
N ALA A 113 2.82 -2.46 -20.38
CA ALA A 113 2.74 -1.52 -19.27
C ALA A 113 1.29 -1.15 -18.99
N TYR A 114 0.50 -0.84 -20.03
CA TYR A 114 -0.92 -0.57 -19.89
C TYR A 114 -1.70 -1.78 -19.37
N VAL A 115 -1.37 -2.99 -19.84
CA VAL A 115 -1.99 -4.22 -19.31
C VAL A 115 -1.67 -4.41 -17.84
N TYR A 116 -0.41 -4.22 -17.44
CA TYR A 116 -0.01 -4.27 -16.03
C TYR A 116 -0.78 -3.24 -15.20
N LEU A 117 -0.81 -1.98 -15.63
CA LEU A 117 -1.52 -0.91 -14.92
C LEU A 117 -3.01 -1.20 -14.80
N PHE A 118 -3.63 -1.73 -15.85
CA PHE A 118 -5.03 -2.14 -15.81
C PHE A 118 -5.24 -3.25 -14.75
N VAL A 119 -4.43 -4.30 -14.76
CA VAL A 119 -4.53 -5.38 -13.77
C VAL A 119 -4.26 -4.85 -12.35
N ALA A 120 -3.21 -4.07 -12.16
CA ALA A 120 -2.82 -3.54 -10.87
C ALA A 120 -3.88 -2.59 -10.28
N THR A 121 -4.30 -1.59 -11.05
CA THR A 121 -5.19 -0.53 -10.56
C THR A 121 -6.67 -0.89 -10.63
N VAL A 122 -7.11 -1.63 -11.65
CA VAL A 122 -8.53 -1.96 -11.83
C VAL A 122 -8.85 -3.32 -11.22
N VAL A 123 -7.95 -4.29 -11.24
CA VAL A 123 -8.24 -5.62 -10.68
C VAL A 123 -7.78 -5.70 -9.23
N LEU A 124 -6.47 -5.51 -8.96
CA LEU A 124 -5.93 -5.76 -7.62
C LEU A 124 -6.49 -4.78 -6.58
N ILE A 125 -6.54 -3.47 -6.88
CA ILE A 125 -7.10 -2.49 -5.93
C ILE A 125 -8.59 -2.74 -5.69
N ASN A 126 -9.39 -3.03 -6.73
CA ASN A 126 -10.82 -3.31 -6.55
C ASN A 126 -11.05 -4.59 -5.73
N LEU A 127 -10.21 -5.61 -5.92
CA LEU A 127 -10.25 -6.80 -5.07
C LEU A 127 -9.89 -6.50 -3.62
N LEU A 128 -8.89 -5.65 -3.37
CA LEU A 128 -8.55 -5.20 -2.01
C LEU A 128 -9.71 -4.47 -1.37
N ILE A 129 -10.32 -3.51 -2.09
CA ILE A 129 -11.48 -2.76 -1.59
C ILE A 129 -12.65 -3.71 -1.27
N ALA A 130 -12.92 -4.69 -2.13
CA ALA A 130 -13.98 -5.67 -1.92
C ALA A 130 -13.73 -6.54 -0.67
N GLN A 131 -12.50 -7.03 -0.48
CA GLN A 131 -12.13 -7.81 0.71
C GLN A 131 -12.22 -6.96 1.99
N MET A 132 -11.69 -5.73 1.94
CA MET A 132 -11.74 -4.79 3.05
C MET A 132 -13.18 -4.44 3.43
N SER A 133 -14.08 -4.27 2.46
CA SER A 133 -15.51 -4.00 2.71
C SER A 133 -16.24 -5.19 3.36
N SER A 134 -15.99 -6.41 2.89
CA SER A 134 -16.56 -7.62 3.49
C SER A 134 -16.13 -7.79 4.95
N ILE A 135 -14.89 -7.43 5.26
CA ILE A 135 -14.31 -7.64 6.58
C ILE A 135 -14.58 -6.48 7.50
N TYR A 136 -14.73 -5.27 6.96
CA TYR A 136 -15.29 -4.13 7.67
C TYR A 136 -16.60 -4.52 8.34
N THR A 137 -17.53 -5.07 7.57
CA THR A 137 -18.86 -5.45 8.09
C THR A 137 -18.76 -6.50 9.19
N GLN A 138 -17.94 -7.56 8.99
CA GLN A 138 -17.75 -8.61 9.98
C GLN A 138 -17.06 -8.13 11.27
N VAL A 139 -16.11 -7.21 11.16
CA VAL A 139 -15.36 -6.68 12.30
C VAL A 139 -16.14 -5.58 13.02
N GLU A 140 -16.95 -4.79 12.31
CA GLU A 140 -17.83 -3.75 12.88
C GLU A 140 -18.84 -4.36 13.86
N GLU A 141 -19.49 -5.46 13.46
CA GLU A 141 -20.41 -6.23 14.32
C GLU A 141 -19.73 -6.66 15.62
N ARG A 142 -18.53 -7.25 15.53
CA ARG A 142 -17.76 -7.72 16.70
C ARG A 142 -17.16 -6.60 17.54
N SER A 143 -16.69 -5.52 16.91
CA SER A 143 -15.98 -4.42 17.59
C SER A 143 -16.93 -3.54 18.40
N THR A 144 -18.18 -3.42 17.96
CA THR A 144 -19.23 -2.71 18.71
C THR A 144 -19.56 -3.41 20.03
N GLU A 145 -19.61 -4.75 20.01
CA GLU A 145 -19.79 -5.57 21.22
C GLU A 145 -18.57 -5.46 22.15
N PHE A 146 -17.36 -5.61 21.60
CA PHE A 146 -16.12 -5.56 22.38
C PHE A 146 -15.86 -4.19 23.00
N TRP A 147 -16.19 -3.11 22.30
CA TRP A 147 -16.08 -1.75 22.85
C TRP A 147 -17.06 -1.52 23.98
N THR A 148 -18.31 -1.96 23.84
CA THR A 148 -19.33 -1.85 24.90
C THR A 148 -18.86 -2.58 26.16
N PHE A 149 -18.28 -3.77 26.00
CA PHE A 149 -17.71 -4.53 27.10
C PHE A 149 -16.51 -3.84 27.75
N SER A 150 -15.53 -3.39 26.95
CA SER A 150 -14.33 -2.70 27.45
C SER A 150 -14.68 -1.40 28.18
N PHE A 151 -15.62 -0.62 27.65
CA PHE A 151 -16.08 0.62 28.28
C PHE A 151 -16.74 0.35 29.63
N VAL A 152 -17.65 -0.62 29.71
CA VAL A 152 -18.31 -0.99 30.97
C VAL A 152 -17.28 -1.49 31.99
N SER A 153 -16.30 -2.30 31.57
CA SER A 153 -15.28 -2.81 32.49
C SER A 153 -14.28 -1.77 32.99
N SER A 154 -13.83 -0.83 32.14
CA SER A 154 -12.81 0.15 32.58
C SER A 154 -13.45 1.38 33.22
N THR A 155 -14.47 1.98 32.60
CA THR A 155 -14.98 3.27 33.07
C THR A 155 -16.04 3.17 34.17
N VAL A 156 -16.89 2.13 34.17
CA VAL A 156 -17.94 1.99 35.20
C VAL A 156 -17.38 1.38 36.48
N LEU A 157 -16.39 0.48 36.39
CA LEU A 157 -15.74 -0.08 37.58
C LEU A 157 -14.77 0.92 38.23
N GLU A 158 -13.96 1.65 37.46
CA GLU A 158 -13.07 2.68 38.04
C GLU A 158 -13.85 3.85 38.66
N ALA A 159 -15.01 4.23 38.10
CA ALA A 159 -15.89 5.24 38.69
C ALA A 159 -16.68 4.74 39.92
N LYS A 160 -16.73 3.42 40.14
CA LYS A 160 -17.39 2.81 41.31
C LYS A 160 -16.43 2.63 42.49
N ASP A 161 -15.11 2.57 42.22
CA ASP A 161 -14.06 2.45 43.24
C ASP A 161 -13.50 3.81 43.72
N SER A 162 -14.08 4.93 43.26
CA SER A 162 -13.83 6.31 43.75
C SER A 162 -15.00 6.85 44.56
#